data_AF-A0A067MZ70-F1
#
_entry.id   AF-A0A067MZ70-F1
#
_cell.length_a   1.000
_cell.length_b   1.000
_cell.length_c   1.000
_cell.angle_alpha   90.00
_cell.angle_beta   90.00
_cell.angle_gamma   90.00
#
_symmetry.space_group_name_H-M   'P 1'
#
loop_
_entity.id
_entity.type
_entity.pdbx_description
1 polymer ?
#
loop_
_entity_poly.entity_id
_entity_poly.type
_entity_poly.pdbx_seq_one_letter_code
_entity_poly.pdbx_strand_id
1 'polypeptide(L)'
;MAHSLFPDLTASTLLPPFRTLLITGCYPPSAPIHLALSHLSGQNSATGILRKKQRVLLITPSRGDFSSRLEAYNDERLNAQSGHGQMTHLLSKIDILYAPTPAHLTLLLSMLHIPSATPPLSENIRDPKVALHDPPSLVILHELGSYFSSSEAREAHTLSEYVALVANALSALQYLSIHQNDPDPRLVLFDSGVRDLRLPLLKPLPSQDLLMPEDYGESSSRKERVFDAVKRYFEWVGDVELLEYIPSSRSSPFEIPMDIDEDEDGAPEPLYTSKTHRMTLVVNPSIRRSGQHTEPIVWEWAEKAAKKVPSRKRGVVIVWE
;
A
#
# COMPACT_ATOMS: atom_id res chain seq x y z
N MET A 1 -9.05 19.61 10.15
CA MET A 1 -7.81 19.32 9.41
C MET A 1 -7.68 17.81 9.33
N ALA A 2 -7.78 17.25 8.13
CA ALA A 2 -7.62 15.82 7.90
C ALA A 2 -6.14 15.57 7.60
N HIS A 3 -5.45 14.82 8.46
CA HIS A 3 -4.02 14.58 8.30
C HIS A 3 -3.79 13.26 7.56
N SER A 4 -3.06 13.32 6.44
CA SER A 4 -2.61 12.15 5.68
C SER A 4 -1.28 11.64 6.22
N LEU A 5 -0.98 10.36 6.01
CA LEU A 5 0.32 9.73 6.30
C LEU A 5 1.49 10.53 5.72
N PHE A 6 1.26 11.18 4.58
CA PHE A 6 2.20 12.10 3.95
C PHE A 6 1.57 13.50 4.00
N PRO A 7 1.88 14.30 5.03
CA PRO A 7 1.36 15.66 5.15
C PRO A 7 1.65 16.47 3.89
N ASP A 8 0.85 17.52 3.65
CA ASP A 8 1.12 18.47 2.57
C ASP A 8 2.58 18.92 2.64
N LEU A 9 3.21 19.03 1.45
CA LEU A 9 4.64 19.28 1.17
C LEU A 9 5.20 20.60 1.77
N THR A 10 4.68 21.06 2.89
CA THR A 10 5.39 21.92 3.83
C THR A 10 6.75 21.25 4.13
N ALA A 11 7.82 22.01 3.89
CA ALA A 11 9.17 21.50 3.66
C ALA A 11 9.76 20.61 4.77
N SER A 12 9.15 20.57 5.96
CA SER A 12 9.63 19.82 7.13
C SER A 12 9.25 18.34 7.18
N THR A 13 8.45 17.83 6.22
CA THR A 13 7.86 16.48 6.31
C THR A 13 8.11 15.58 5.09
N LEU A 14 9.07 15.95 4.25
CA LEU A 14 9.42 15.15 3.08
C LEU A 14 10.05 13.82 3.51
N LEU A 15 9.64 12.74 2.85
CA LEU A 15 10.33 11.46 2.97
C LEU A 15 11.79 11.64 2.54
N PRO A 16 12.75 11.03 3.28
CA PRO A 16 14.12 11.00 2.83
C PRO A 16 14.20 10.33 1.45
N PRO A 17 15.21 10.66 0.62
CA PRO A 17 15.41 9.95 -0.64
C PRO A 17 15.65 8.46 -0.35
N PHE A 18 14.90 7.60 -1.04
CA PHE A 18 15.01 6.15 -0.91
C PHE A 18 15.04 5.48 -2.29
N ARG A 19 15.71 4.33 -2.39
CA ARG A 19 15.56 3.42 -3.52
C ARG A 19 14.49 2.37 -3.26
N THR A 20 14.51 1.82 -2.04
CA THR A 20 13.58 0.79 -1.60
C THR A 20 13.02 1.16 -0.23
N LEU A 21 11.69 1.17 -0.10
CA LEU A 21 10.98 1.48 1.15
C LEU A 21 9.95 0.38 1.47
N LEU A 22 10.02 -0.16 2.68
CA LEU A 22 9.02 -1.09 3.22
C LEU A 22 8.16 -0.35 4.24
N ILE A 23 6.84 -0.32 4.07
CA ILE A 23 5.89 0.23 5.03
C ILE A 23 5.02 -0.91 5.57
N THR A 24 4.96 -1.05 6.89
CA THR A 24 4.22 -2.11 7.58
C THR A 24 3.30 -1.56 8.65
N GLY A 25 2.39 -2.39 9.16
CA GLY A 25 1.50 -2.03 10.25
C GLY A 25 0.15 -1.46 9.80
N CYS A 26 -0.49 -0.68 10.66
CA CYS A 26 -1.87 -0.22 10.50
C CYS A 26 -1.96 1.10 9.71
N TYR A 27 -1.55 1.10 8.45
CA TYR A 27 -1.69 2.28 7.60
C TYR A 27 -3.10 2.41 6.96
N PRO A 28 -3.58 3.64 6.71
CA PRO A 28 -4.81 3.87 5.96
C PRO A 28 -4.82 3.23 4.56
N PRO A 29 -5.95 2.72 4.05
CA PRO A 29 -6.04 2.16 2.70
C PRO A 29 -5.65 3.14 1.57
N SER A 30 -5.80 4.45 1.80
CA SER A 30 -5.40 5.49 0.84
C SER A 30 -3.92 5.85 0.89
N ALA A 31 -3.15 5.34 1.86
CA ALA A 31 -1.73 5.67 2.03
C ALA A 31 -0.86 5.44 0.77
N PRO A 32 -1.00 4.32 0.02
CA PRO A 32 -0.26 4.13 -1.23
C PRO A 32 -0.54 5.22 -2.27
N ILE A 33 -1.79 5.71 -2.35
CA ILE A 33 -2.20 6.77 -3.27
C ILE A 33 -1.59 8.10 -2.84
N HIS A 34 -1.63 8.42 -1.55
CA HIS A 34 -0.98 9.64 -1.02
C HIS A 34 0.53 9.64 -1.26
N LEU A 35 1.20 8.49 -1.12
CA LEU A 35 2.62 8.38 -1.45
C LEU A 35 2.87 8.67 -2.92
N ALA A 36 2.07 8.07 -3.81
CA ALA A 36 2.18 8.28 -5.25
C ALA A 36 1.99 9.76 -5.62
N LEU A 37 0.97 10.41 -5.06
CA LEU A 37 0.69 11.83 -5.26
C LEU A 37 1.82 12.74 -4.73
N SER A 38 2.34 12.43 -3.54
CA SER A 38 3.48 13.15 -2.95
C SER A 38 4.72 13.04 -3.84
N HIS A 39 5.05 11.83 -4.31
CA HIS A 39 6.16 11.59 -5.23
C HIS A 39 6.01 12.34 -6.55
N LEU A 40 4.82 12.33 -7.16
CA LEU A 40 4.55 13.04 -8.42
C LEU A 40 4.56 14.57 -8.26
N SER A 41 4.21 15.07 -7.07
CA SER A 41 4.14 16.50 -6.78
C SER A 41 5.52 17.09 -6.45
N GLY A 42 6.32 16.40 -5.63
CA GLY A 42 7.61 16.89 -5.15
C GLY A 42 8.67 17.07 -6.25
N GLN A 43 8.56 16.33 -7.35
CA GLN A 43 9.54 16.43 -8.45
C GLN A 43 9.33 17.60 -9.39
N ASN A 44 8.16 18.23 -9.38
CA ASN A 44 7.89 19.39 -10.24
C ASN A 44 8.55 20.68 -9.74
N SER A 45 8.93 20.74 -8.45
CA SER A 45 9.37 21.99 -7.81
C SER A 45 10.88 22.19 -7.74
N ALA A 46 11.68 21.12 -7.76
CA ALA A 46 13.07 21.21 -7.30
C ALA A 46 14.10 21.66 -8.36
N THR A 47 13.83 21.49 -9.67
CA THR A 47 14.89 21.68 -10.67
C THR A 47 14.55 22.58 -11.86
N GLY A 48 13.31 23.04 -12.05
CA GLY A 48 12.91 23.91 -13.18
C GLY A 48 13.08 23.30 -14.59
N ILE A 49 13.83 22.21 -14.70
CA ILE A 49 13.98 21.37 -15.89
C ILE A 49 12.72 20.53 -15.98
N LEU A 50 11.99 20.67 -17.10
CA LEU A 50 10.87 19.82 -17.51
C LEU A 50 11.31 18.35 -17.50
N ARG A 51 11.16 17.67 -16.37
CA ARG A 51 11.44 16.24 -16.27
C ARG A 51 10.43 15.48 -17.14
N LYS A 52 10.93 14.43 -17.79
CA LYS A 52 10.19 13.46 -18.61
C LYS A 52 8.91 13.00 -17.88
N LYS A 53 7.85 12.67 -18.62
CA LYS A 53 6.55 12.21 -18.10
C LYS A 53 6.76 11.17 -17.00
N GLN A 54 6.42 11.52 -15.76
CA GLN A 54 6.52 10.62 -14.63
C GLN A 54 5.22 9.86 -14.44
N ARG A 55 5.34 8.56 -14.19
CA ARG A 55 4.22 7.69 -13.84
C ARG A 55 4.54 6.92 -12.58
N VAL A 56 3.49 6.49 -11.89
CA VAL A 56 3.56 5.59 -10.75
C VAL A 56 2.76 4.34 -11.10
N LEU A 57 3.32 3.18 -10.81
CA LEU A 57 2.65 1.89 -10.98
C LEU A 57 2.30 1.32 -9.61
N LEU A 58 1.01 1.20 -9.30
CA LEU A 58 0.51 0.54 -8.09
C LEU A 58 -0.03 -0.84 -8.45
N ILE A 59 0.52 -1.88 -7.83
CA ILE A 59 0.08 -3.26 -8.03
C ILE A 59 -0.56 -3.77 -6.75
N THR A 60 -1.80 -4.24 -6.83
CA THR A 60 -2.56 -4.74 -5.68
C THR A 60 -3.27 -6.08 -5.98
N PRO A 61 -3.45 -6.96 -4.97
CA PRO A 61 -4.08 -8.26 -5.14
C PRO A 61 -5.49 -8.21 -5.71
N SER A 62 -6.36 -7.36 -5.15
CA SER A 62 -7.81 -7.40 -5.42
C SER A 62 -8.37 -6.01 -5.62
N ARG A 63 -9.01 -5.79 -6.77
CA ARG A 63 -9.74 -4.54 -7.06
C ARG A 63 -10.91 -4.33 -6.11
N GLY A 64 -11.68 -5.40 -5.86
CA GLY A 64 -12.88 -5.34 -5.03
C GLY A 64 -12.56 -4.97 -3.59
N ASP A 65 -11.58 -5.67 -2.99
CA ASP A 65 -11.14 -5.38 -1.63
C ASP A 65 -10.57 -3.97 -1.52
N PHE A 66 -9.67 -3.59 -2.43
CA PHE A 66 -9.06 -2.26 -2.43
C PHE A 66 -10.09 -1.13 -2.58
N SER A 67 -11.03 -1.24 -3.52
CA SER A 67 -12.12 -0.25 -3.70
C SER A 67 -13.00 -0.16 -2.45
N SER A 68 -13.43 -1.30 -1.92
CA SER A 68 -14.29 -1.34 -0.73
C SER A 68 -13.61 -0.72 0.49
N ARG A 69 -12.29 -0.96 0.68
CA ARG A 69 -11.51 -0.37 1.78
C ARG A 69 -11.35 1.14 1.60
N LEU A 70 -11.13 1.63 0.39
CA LEU A 70 -11.08 3.07 0.09
C LEU A 70 -12.44 3.75 0.31
N GLU A 71 -13.53 3.14 -0.16
CA GLU A 71 -14.90 3.65 0.01
C GLU A 71 -15.36 3.63 1.47
N ALA A 72 -14.96 2.60 2.23
CA ALA A 72 -15.21 2.50 3.66
C ALA A 72 -14.43 3.55 4.44
N TYR A 73 -13.16 3.79 4.05
CA TYR A 73 -12.30 4.79 4.66
C TYR A 73 -12.78 6.22 4.40
N ASN A 74 -13.34 6.49 3.21
CA ASN A 74 -13.90 7.79 2.83
C ASN A 74 -12.93 8.97 3.08
N ASP A 75 -11.79 8.93 2.39
CA ASP A 75 -10.71 9.90 2.56
C ASP A 75 -11.16 11.34 2.28
N GLU A 76 -11.35 12.13 3.33
CA GLU A 76 -11.81 13.52 3.24
C GLU A 76 -10.88 14.38 2.36
N ARG A 77 -9.57 14.12 2.38
CA ARG A 77 -8.60 14.91 1.62
C ARG A 77 -8.71 14.62 0.12
N LEU A 78 -8.77 13.34 -0.26
CA LEU A 78 -8.98 12.97 -1.66
C LEU A 78 -10.33 13.49 -2.16
N ASN A 79 -11.38 13.41 -1.33
CA ASN A 79 -12.70 13.94 -1.66
C ASN A 79 -12.67 15.46 -1.86
N ALA A 80 -12.04 16.21 -0.94
CA ALA A 80 -11.92 17.67 -1.04
C ALA A 80 -11.11 18.13 -2.27
N GLN A 81 -10.14 17.31 -2.70
CA GLN A 81 -9.27 17.63 -3.83
C GLN A 81 -9.75 17.08 -5.17
N SER A 82 -10.78 16.23 -5.19
CA SER A 82 -11.29 15.57 -6.40
C SER A 82 -11.77 16.54 -7.51
N GLY A 83 -12.25 17.73 -7.14
CA GLY A 83 -12.66 18.77 -8.08
C GLY A 83 -11.52 19.60 -8.69
N HIS A 84 -10.27 19.40 -8.26
CA HIS A 84 -9.14 20.20 -8.73
C HIS A 84 -8.48 19.54 -9.94
N GLY A 85 -8.37 20.28 -11.05
CA GLY A 85 -7.75 19.79 -12.29
C GLY A 85 -6.31 19.32 -12.10
N GLN A 86 -5.55 19.97 -11.20
CA GLN A 86 -4.19 19.55 -10.85
C GLN A 86 -4.15 18.16 -10.21
N MET A 87 -5.06 17.87 -9.26
CA MET A 87 -5.14 16.56 -8.62
C MET A 87 -5.55 15.48 -9.62
N THR A 88 -6.56 15.77 -10.45
CA THR A 88 -7.00 14.86 -11.52
C THR A 88 -5.85 14.55 -12.48
N HIS A 89 -5.04 15.55 -12.83
CA HIS A 89 -3.85 15.37 -13.67
C HIS A 89 -2.79 14.48 -12.99
N LEU A 90 -2.57 14.61 -11.68
CA LEU A 90 -1.65 13.73 -10.95
C LEU A 90 -2.18 12.31 -10.85
N LEU A 91 -3.47 12.13 -10.54
CA LEU A 91 -4.13 10.83 -10.48
C LEU A 91 -4.08 10.09 -11.82
N SER A 92 -4.20 10.79 -12.95
CA SER A 92 -4.08 10.19 -14.30
C SER A 92 -2.69 9.61 -14.62
N LYS A 93 -1.69 9.90 -13.78
CA LYS A 93 -0.32 9.36 -13.88
C LYS A 93 -0.09 8.14 -12.99
N ILE A 94 -1.10 7.72 -12.23
CA ILE A 94 -1.05 6.54 -11.37
C ILE A 94 -1.80 5.42 -12.09
N ASP A 95 -1.04 4.43 -12.55
CA ASP A 95 -1.60 3.22 -13.14
C ASP A 95 -1.79 2.18 -12.03
N ILE A 96 -3.00 1.60 -11.94
CA ILE A 96 -3.31 0.58 -10.94
C ILE A 96 -3.54 -0.75 -11.66
N LEU A 97 -2.69 -1.73 -11.38
CA LEU A 97 -2.82 -3.09 -11.89
C LEU A 97 -3.23 -4.05 -10.76
N TYR A 98 -3.96 -5.09 -11.15
CA TYR A 98 -4.50 -6.07 -10.21
C TYR A 98 -3.95 -7.45 -10.51
N ALA A 99 -3.37 -8.10 -9.50
CA ALA A 99 -2.75 -9.42 -9.63
C ALA A 99 -3.32 -10.37 -8.56
N PRO A 100 -4.37 -11.17 -8.84
CA PRO A 100 -5.09 -11.88 -7.79
C PRO A 100 -4.30 -13.01 -7.11
N THR A 101 -3.23 -13.51 -7.74
CA THR A 101 -2.39 -14.57 -7.16
C THR A 101 -0.90 -14.27 -7.34
N PRO A 102 0.00 -14.93 -6.58
CA PRO A 102 1.44 -14.82 -6.76
C PRO A 102 1.92 -15.09 -8.19
N ALA A 103 1.29 -16.05 -8.87
CA ALA A 103 1.60 -16.38 -10.26
C ALA A 103 1.22 -15.24 -11.21
N HIS A 104 0.05 -14.62 -11.01
CA HIS A 104 -0.35 -13.44 -11.79
C HIS A 104 0.60 -12.27 -11.58
N LEU A 105 1.05 -12.04 -10.34
CA LEU A 105 2.02 -10.98 -10.04
C LEU A 105 3.36 -11.26 -10.73
N THR A 106 3.86 -12.49 -10.66
CA THR A 106 5.10 -12.89 -11.33
C THR A 106 5.00 -12.72 -12.83
N LEU A 107 3.91 -13.19 -13.44
CA LEU A 107 3.64 -13.04 -14.86
C LEU A 107 3.58 -11.56 -15.25
N LEU A 108 2.82 -10.74 -14.50
CA LEU A 108 2.72 -9.31 -14.72
C LEU A 108 4.08 -8.63 -14.69
N LEU A 109 4.89 -8.88 -13.66
CA LEU A 109 6.24 -8.32 -13.52
C LEU A 109 7.16 -8.73 -14.68
N SER A 110 7.04 -9.97 -15.17
CA SER A 110 7.81 -10.44 -16.32
C SER A 110 7.38 -9.85 -17.67
N MET A 111 6.11 -9.43 -17.76
CA MET A 111 5.54 -8.84 -18.98
C MET A 111 5.67 -7.32 -19.03
N LEU A 112 6.05 -6.66 -17.92
CA LEU A 112 6.29 -5.21 -17.89
C LEU A 112 7.38 -4.86 -18.89
N HIS A 113 7.01 -4.08 -19.90
CA HIS A 113 7.93 -3.59 -20.90
C HIS A 113 7.54 -2.19 -21.33
N ILE A 114 8.53 -1.46 -21.82
CA ILE A 114 8.35 -0.14 -22.41
C ILE A 114 8.51 -0.31 -23.91
N PRO A 115 7.50 0.01 -24.73
CA PRO A 115 7.62 -0.04 -26.18
C PRO A 115 8.81 0.81 -26.63
N SER A 116 9.77 0.18 -27.34
CA SER A 116 10.85 0.94 -27.97
C SER A 116 10.27 1.78 -29.09
N ALA A 117 10.76 3.02 -29.24
CA ALA A 117 10.34 3.92 -30.32
C ALA A 117 10.64 3.36 -31.72
N THR A 118 11.57 2.41 -31.81
CA THR A 118 11.88 1.64 -33.02
C THR A 118 11.15 0.30 -32.95
N PRO A 119 9.98 0.13 -33.60
CA PRO A 119 9.31 -1.16 -33.66
C PRO A 119 10.20 -2.12 -34.44
N PRO A 120 10.68 -3.23 -33.84
CA PRO A 120 11.31 -4.28 -34.63
C PRO A 120 10.25 -4.84 -35.59
N LEU A 121 10.65 -5.09 -36.83
CA LEU A 121 9.79 -5.50 -37.95
C LEU A 121 8.97 -6.80 -37.72
N SER A 122 9.10 -7.44 -36.55
CA SER A 122 8.49 -8.73 -36.21
C SER A 122 7.80 -8.80 -34.83
N GLU A 123 7.72 -7.72 -34.04
CA GLU A 123 6.99 -7.77 -32.74
C GLU A 123 5.55 -7.26 -32.86
N ASN A 124 4.73 -8.03 -33.58
CA ASN A 124 3.28 -7.89 -33.49
C ASN A 124 2.77 -8.78 -32.35
N ILE A 125 1.87 -8.22 -31.54
CA ILE A 125 1.09 -8.87 -30.46
C ILE A 125 1.80 -8.89 -29.09
N ARG A 126 2.11 -7.71 -28.55
CA ARG A 126 2.16 -7.54 -27.08
C ARG A 126 0.83 -6.94 -26.62
N ASP A 127 0.30 -7.42 -25.50
CA ASP A 127 -0.97 -6.91 -24.95
C ASP A 127 -0.79 -5.42 -24.55
N PRO A 128 -1.58 -4.50 -25.14
CA PRO A 128 -1.48 -3.07 -24.81
C PRO A 128 -1.74 -2.77 -23.33
N LYS A 129 -2.38 -3.69 -22.58
CA LYS A 129 -2.63 -3.53 -21.15
C LYS A 129 -1.37 -3.64 -20.29
N VAL A 130 -0.31 -4.27 -20.80
CA VAL A 130 0.94 -4.48 -20.06
C VAL A 130 2.10 -3.67 -20.64
N ALA A 131 1.90 -3.09 -21.82
CA ALA A 131 2.79 -2.10 -22.40
C ALA A 131 2.68 -0.79 -21.61
N LEU A 132 3.74 -0.43 -20.90
CA LEU A 132 3.81 0.84 -20.19
C LEU A 132 4.20 1.95 -21.17
N HIS A 133 3.36 2.98 -21.29
CA HIS A 133 3.64 4.11 -22.18
C HIS A 133 4.96 4.82 -21.84
N ASP A 134 5.26 4.94 -20.55
CA ASP A 134 6.48 5.55 -20.01
C ASP A 134 7.00 4.67 -18.84
N PRO A 135 8.33 4.62 -18.61
CA PRO A 135 8.88 3.96 -17.42
C PRO A 135 8.29 4.57 -16.13
N PRO A 136 7.79 3.75 -15.19
CA PRO A 136 7.30 4.23 -13.92
C PRO A 136 8.47 4.67 -13.05
N SER A 137 8.43 5.89 -12.55
CA SER A 137 9.42 6.43 -11.61
C SER A 137 9.31 5.83 -10.20
N LEU A 138 8.17 5.19 -9.92
CA LEU A 138 7.84 4.56 -8.65
C LEU A 138 6.94 3.36 -8.90
N VAL A 139 7.30 2.21 -8.34
CA VAL A 139 6.49 0.99 -8.31
C VAL A 139 6.10 0.73 -6.86
N ILE A 140 4.80 0.55 -6.61
CA ILE A 140 4.23 0.26 -5.31
C ILE A 140 3.60 -1.14 -5.33
N LEU A 141 4.09 -2.03 -4.48
CA LEU A 141 3.47 -3.32 -4.21
C LEU A 141 2.59 -3.19 -2.96
N HIS A 142 1.33 -3.54 -3.06
CA HIS A 142 0.36 -3.39 -1.98
C HIS A 142 -0.16 -4.74 -1.50
N GLU A 143 -0.02 -5.03 -0.21
CA GLU A 143 -0.58 -6.19 0.52
C GLU A 143 -0.17 -7.56 -0.05
N LEU A 144 1.12 -7.79 -0.30
CA LEU A 144 1.62 -9.10 -0.78
C LEU A 144 1.28 -10.25 0.18
N GLY A 145 1.28 -10.00 1.47
CA GLY A 145 0.93 -10.94 2.54
C GLY A 145 -0.49 -11.47 2.43
N SER A 146 -1.39 -10.78 1.72
CA SER A 146 -2.75 -11.26 1.48
C SER A 146 -2.77 -12.56 0.66
N TYR A 147 -1.83 -12.76 -0.27
CA TYR A 147 -1.70 -14.02 -1.02
C TYR A 147 -1.42 -15.23 -0.12
N PHE A 148 -0.81 -14.97 1.04
CA PHE A 148 -0.30 -15.97 1.96
C PHE A 148 -1.09 -16.05 3.27
N SER A 149 -2.17 -15.27 3.40
CA SER A 149 -2.92 -15.16 4.65
C SER A 149 -4.03 -16.22 4.78
N SER A 150 -4.51 -16.79 3.67
CA SER A 150 -5.50 -17.88 3.70
C SER A 150 -4.93 -19.13 4.39
N SER A 151 -5.75 -19.81 5.19
CA SER A 151 -5.33 -21.02 5.91
C SER A 151 -4.77 -22.09 4.97
N GLU A 152 -5.45 -22.33 3.85
CA GLU A 152 -5.03 -23.28 2.81
C GLU A 152 -3.73 -22.84 2.13
N ALA A 153 -3.59 -21.53 1.92
CA ALA A 153 -2.42 -20.94 1.26
C ALA A 153 -1.16 -21.02 2.14
N ARG A 154 -1.29 -20.94 3.47
CA ARG A 154 -0.15 -20.98 4.41
C ARG A 154 0.62 -22.30 4.39
N GLU A 155 -0.04 -23.39 4.03
CA GLU A 155 0.57 -24.71 3.96
C GLU A 155 1.20 -24.98 2.59
N ALA A 156 0.61 -24.41 1.54
CA ALA A 156 1.11 -24.56 0.16
C ALA A 156 2.33 -23.67 -0.14
N HIS A 157 2.42 -22.51 0.50
CA HIS A 157 3.41 -21.50 0.19
C HIS A 157 4.59 -21.48 1.17
N THR A 158 5.76 -21.08 0.67
CA THR A 158 7.00 -21.00 1.45
C THR A 158 7.47 -19.57 1.60
N LEU A 159 8.35 -19.34 2.59
CA LEU A 159 9.07 -18.08 2.73
C LEU A 159 9.80 -17.68 1.44
N SER A 160 10.39 -18.67 0.75
CA SER A 160 11.11 -18.45 -0.50
C SER A 160 10.23 -17.92 -1.63
N GLU A 161 8.95 -18.32 -1.69
CA GLU A 161 8.01 -17.80 -2.69
C GLU A 161 7.69 -16.32 -2.44
N TYR A 162 7.48 -15.91 -1.19
CA TYR A 162 7.29 -14.49 -0.87
C TYR A 162 8.53 -13.67 -1.26
N VAL A 163 9.72 -14.13 -0.85
CA VAL A 163 10.99 -13.45 -1.15
C VAL A 163 11.24 -13.41 -2.67
N ALA A 164 10.86 -14.45 -3.40
CA ALA A 164 10.96 -14.48 -4.86
C ALA A 164 10.07 -13.41 -5.52
N LEU A 165 8.86 -13.12 -5.00
CA LEU A 165 8.04 -12.02 -5.52
C LEU A 165 8.73 -10.66 -5.37
N VAL A 166 9.35 -10.42 -4.20
CA VAL A 166 10.09 -9.18 -3.94
C VAL A 166 11.32 -9.09 -4.86
N ALA A 167 12.07 -10.19 -5.01
CA ALA A 167 13.22 -10.25 -5.90
C ALA A 167 12.82 -10.02 -7.37
N ASN A 168 11.73 -10.63 -7.83
CA ASN A 168 11.21 -10.44 -9.18
C ASN A 168 10.81 -8.98 -9.44
N ALA A 169 10.22 -8.31 -8.45
CA ALA A 169 9.89 -6.89 -8.56
C ALA A 169 11.15 -6.00 -8.65
N LEU A 170 12.19 -6.30 -7.88
CA LEU A 170 13.48 -5.61 -7.97
C LEU A 170 14.16 -5.85 -9.32
N SER A 171 14.11 -7.08 -9.85
CA SER A 171 14.63 -7.39 -11.18
C SER A 171 13.87 -6.67 -12.29
N ALA A 172 12.53 -6.62 -12.22
CA ALA A 172 11.70 -5.86 -13.14
C ALA A 172 12.04 -4.36 -13.08
N LEU A 173 12.26 -3.82 -11.87
CA LEU A 173 12.66 -2.43 -11.67
C LEU A 173 14.01 -2.12 -12.32
N GLN A 174 15.01 -3.00 -12.16
CA GLN A 174 16.32 -2.88 -12.80
C GLN A 174 16.22 -2.94 -14.32
N TYR A 175 15.34 -3.79 -14.85
CA TYR A 175 15.07 -3.83 -16.29
C TYR A 175 14.48 -2.50 -16.78
N LEU A 176 13.49 -1.95 -16.07
CA LEU A 176 12.88 -0.67 -16.42
C LEU A 176 13.87 0.50 -16.31
N SER A 177 14.83 0.44 -15.37
CA SER A 177 15.84 1.49 -15.20
C SER A 177 16.77 1.62 -16.40
N ILE A 178 17.06 0.53 -17.11
CA ILE A 178 17.91 0.53 -18.32
C ILE A 178 17.30 1.41 -19.42
N HIS A 179 15.98 1.50 -19.47
CA HIS A 179 15.24 2.28 -20.46
C HIS A 179 14.98 3.73 -20.03
N GLN A 180 15.49 4.14 -18.87
CA GLN A 180 15.25 5.46 -18.29
C GLN A 180 16.57 6.24 -18.18
N ASN A 181 16.60 7.46 -18.73
CA ASN A 181 17.80 8.31 -18.67
C ASN A 181 17.98 9.02 -17.31
N ASP A 182 16.93 9.14 -16.48
CA ASP A 182 16.93 9.79 -15.17
C ASP A 182 15.54 9.68 -14.49
N PRO A 183 15.41 9.68 -13.15
CA PRO A 183 16.21 8.96 -12.15
C PRO A 183 15.82 7.48 -12.04
N ASP A 184 16.64 6.68 -11.36
CA ASP A 184 16.36 5.26 -11.09
C ASP A 184 14.96 5.07 -10.49
N PRO A 185 14.15 4.15 -11.03
CA PRO A 185 12.82 3.90 -10.53
C PRO A 185 12.89 3.31 -9.10
N ARG A 186 11.95 3.71 -8.25
CA ARG A 186 11.93 3.34 -6.82
C ARG A 186 10.92 2.23 -6.57
N LEU A 187 11.18 1.39 -5.57
CA LEU A 187 10.25 0.35 -5.12
C LEU A 187 9.74 0.65 -3.71
N VAL A 188 8.42 0.55 -3.54
CA VAL A 188 7.78 0.61 -2.23
C VAL A 188 6.95 -0.65 -2.02
N LEU A 189 7.06 -1.27 -0.85
CA LEU A 189 6.19 -2.37 -0.42
C LEU A 189 5.35 -1.89 0.75
N PHE A 190 4.04 -1.79 0.57
CA PHE A 190 3.06 -1.65 1.64
C PHE A 190 2.52 -3.01 1.99
N ASP A 191 2.68 -3.45 3.24
CA ASP A 191 2.14 -4.73 3.69
C ASP A 191 1.75 -4.68 5.17
N SER A 192 0.45 -4.73 5.43
CA SER A 192 -0.06 -4.62 6.80
C SER A 192 0.14 -5.91 7.60
N GLY A 193 0.14 -7.07 6.93
CA GLY A 193 0.18 -8.39 7.56
C GLY A 193 1.57 -9.03 7.63
N VAL A 194 2.59 -8.49 6.96
CA VAL A 194 3.93 -9.11 6.85
C VAL A 194 4.62 -9.37 8.20
N ARG A 195 4.28 -8.61 9.24
CA ARG A 195 4.85 -8.74 10.60
C ARG A 195 4.44 -10.03 11.28
N ASP A 196 3.16 -10.36 11.16
CA ASP A 196 2.56 -11.54 11.79
C ASP A 196 2.65 -12.77 10.89
N LEU A 197 2.94 -12.56 9.60
CA LEU A 197 3.06 -13.63 8.63
C LEU A 197 4.27 -14.52 8.91
N ARG A 198 3.99 -15.80 9.17
CA ARG A 198 5.00 -16.86 9.31
C ARG A 198 4.79 -17.93 8.26
N LEU A 199 5.82 -18.22 7.48
CA LEU A 199 5.79 -19.20 6.40
C LEU A 199 6.82 -20.30 6.63
N PRO A 200 6.55 -21.55 6.20
CA PRO A 200 7.54 -22.62 6.25
C PRO A 200 8.70 -22.33 5.30
N LEU A 201 9.92 -22.76 5.66
CA LEU A 201 11.09 -22.66 4.79
C LEU A 201 11.03 -23.63 3.61
N LEU A 202 10.57 -24.86 3.88
CA LEU A 202 10.45 -25.94 2.92
C LEU A 202 8.99 -26.30 2.77
N LYS A 203 8.57 -26.63 1.55
CA LYS A 203 7.24 -27.22 1.34
C LYS A 203 7.17 -28.52 2.13
N PRO A 204 6.13 -28.73 2.93
CA PRO A 204 5.91 -30.05 3.51
C PRO A 204 5.88 -31.04 2.35
N LEU A 205 6.71 -32.07 2.42
CA LEU A 205 6.58 -33.20 1.50
C LEU A 205 5.16 -33.74 1.72
N PRO A 206 4.37 -34.00 0.66
CA PRO A 206 3.09 -34.66 0.83
C PRO A 206 3.38 -35.96 1.57
N SER A 207 2.96 -36.00 2.83
CA SER A 207 3.16 -37.14 3.69
C SER A 207 2.72 -38.36 2.91
N GLN A 208 3.60 -39.33 2.71
CA GLN A 208 3.20 -40.64 2.21
C GLN A 208 2.39 -41.32 3.33
N ASP A 209 1.20 -40.78 3.62
CA ASP A 209 0.25 -41.19 4.67
C ASP A 209 -0.37 -42.57 4.39
N LEU A 210 0.16 -43.33 3.44
CA LEU A 210 -0.43 -44.62 3.09
C LEU A 210 0.09 -45.79 3.90
N LEU A 211 1.14 -45.66 4.75
CA LEU A 211 1.75 -46.86 5.34
C LEU A 211 2.24 -46.80 6.81
N MET A 212 2.11 -45.69 7.56
CA MET A 212 2.61 -45.67 8.94
C MET A 212 1.54 -45.30 9.98
N PRO A 213 1.36 -46.08 11.06
CA PRO A 213 0.28 -45.88 12.02
C PRO A 213 0.52 -44.64 12.91
N GLU A 214 -0.48 -43.75 12.85
CA GLU A 214 -1.02 -42.69 13.73
C GLU A 214 -0.28 -42.11 14.97
N ASP A 215 0.90 -42.55 15.40
CA ASP A 215 1.47 -42.13 16.70
C ASP A 215 2.70 -41.18 16.64
N TYR A 216 3.04 -40.65 15.46
CA TYR A 216 4.13 -39.67 15.34
C TYR A 216 3.58 -38.24 15.34
N GLY A 217 3.76 -37.57 16.48
CA GLY A 217 3.32 -36.20 16.74
C GLY A 217 3.64 -35.22 15.61
N GLU A 218 2.72 -34.28 15.40
CA GLU A 218 2.77 -33.20 14.42
C GLU A 218 4.19 -32.66 14.27
N SER A 219 4.90 -33.08 13.21
CA SER A 219 6.16 -32.48 12.82
C SER A 219 5.86 -31.13 12.16
N SER A 220 5.47 -30.15 12.98
CA SER A 220 5.17 -28.80 12.52
C SER A 220 6.42 -28.26 11.83
N SER A 221 6.35 -28.08 10.51
CA SER A 221 7.44 -27.53 9.72
C SER A 221 7.90 -26.21 10.33
N ARG A 222 9.22 -25.99 10.43
CA ARG A 222 9.77 -24.76 11.01
C ARG A 222 9.28 -23.54 10.22
N LYS A 223 8.45 -22.71 10.87
CA LYS A 223 7.92 -21.46 10.29
C LYS A 223 8.81 -20.29 10.68
N GLU A 224 9.18 -19.47 9.70
CA GLU A 224 9.98 -18.26 9.90
C GLU A 224 9.15 -17.00 9.61
N ARG A 225 9.51 -15.90 10.27
CA ARG A 225 8.83 -14.61 10.10
C ARG A 225 9.24 -14.00 8.76
N VAL A 226 8.25 -13.68 7.93
CA VAL A 226 8.48 -13.13 6.59
C VAL A 226 9.15 -11.75 6.67
N PHE A 227 8.72 -10.91 7.62
CA PHE A 227 9.30 -9.60 7.85
C PHE A 227 10.83 -9.61 7.99
N ASP A 228 11.40 -10.58 8.72
CA ASP A 228 12.84 -10.63 8.99
C ASP A 228 13.69 -10.94 7.76
N ALA A 229 13.13 -11.70 6.81
CA ALA A 229 13.76 -11.99 5.53
C ALA A 229 13.61 -10.80 4.57
N VAL A 230 12.39 -10.26 4.47
CA VAL A 230 12.03 -9.23 3.48
C VAL A 230 12.67 -7.90 3.79
N LYS A 231 12.74 -7.49 5.08
CA LYS A 231 13.32 -6.19 5.45
C LYS A 231 14.73 -5.99 4.90
N ARG A 232 15.51 -7.06 4.73
CA ARG A 232 16.89 -7.05 4.19
C ARG A 232 17.00 -6.52 2.76
N TYR A 233 15.90 -6.48 2.01
CA TYR A 233 15.83 -5.96 0.64
C TYR A 233 15.49 -4.46 0.58
N PHE A 234 15.11 -3.86 1.72
CA PHE A 234 14.63 -2.49 1.80
C PHE A 234 15.60 -1.59 2.58
N GLU A 235 15.97 -0.47 1.98
CA GLU A 235 16.84 0.56 2.57
C GLU A 235 16.17 1.22 3.76
N TRP A 236 14.89 1.52 3.63
CA TRP A 236 14.08 2.15 4.67
C TRP A 236 12.95 1.23 5.09
N VAL A 237 12.69 1.18 6.39
CA VAL A 237 11.59 0.42 6.98
C VAL A 237 10.75 1.35 7.84
N GLY A 238 9.51 1.56 7.41
CA GLY A 238 8.47 2.30 8.08
C GLY A 238 7.54 1.37 8.84
N ASP A 239 7.30 1.69 10.09
CA ASP A 239 6.31 1.04 10.94
C ASP A 239 5.17 1.99 11.27
N VAL A 240 3.94 1.60 10.97
CA VAL A 240 2.75 2.37 11.30
C VAL A 240 2.00 1.70 12.46
N GLU A 241 1.97 2.39 13.58
CA GLU A 241 1.27 1.98 14.80
C GLU A 241 0.01 2.83 15.01
N LEU A 242 -1.04 2.22 15.54
CA LEU A 242 -2.22 2.93 16.04
C LEU A 242 -2.02 3.20 17.54
N LEU A 243 -1.82 4.48 17.91
CA LEU A 243 -1.49 4.87 19.28
C LEU A 243 -2.71 4.93 20.19
N GLU A 244 -3.79 5.53 19.71
CA GLU A 244 -4.96 5.77 20.55
C GLU A 244 -6.23 5.77 19.70
N TYR A 245 -7.22 5.04 20.20
CA TYR A 245 -8.60 5.15 19.76
C TYR A 245 -9.32 5.92 20.86
N ILE A 246 -9.58 7.21 20.61
CA ILE A 246 -10.43 8.00 21.49
C ILE A 246 -11.84 7.84 20.94
N PRO A 247 -12.67 6.92 21.48
CA PRO A 247 -14.09 6.99 21.19
C PRO A 247 -14.55 8.35 21.68
N SER A 248 -15.22 9.14 20.82
CA SER A 248 -15.90 10.35 21.27
C SER A 248 -16.96 9.90 22.26
N SER A 249 -16.57 9.83 23.53
CA SER A 249 -17.45 9.51 24.62
C SER A 249 -18.51 10.58 24.60
N ARG A 250 -19.76 10.10 24.49
CA ARG A 250 -20.96 10.87 24.77
C ARG A 250 -20.65 11.87 25.87
N SER A 251 -21.00 13.13 25.61
CA SER A 251 -21.40 14.10 26.62
C SER A 251 -21.78 13.39 27.91
N SER A 252 -21.12 13.77 29.00
CA SER A 252 -21.40 13.25 30.33
C SER A 252 -22.90 13.04 30.56
N PRO A 253 -23.34 12.03 31.32
CA PRO A 253 -24.74 11.83 31.69
C PRO A 253 -25.31 12.95 32.60
N PHE A 254 -24.75 14.16 32.55
CA PHE A 254 -25.33 15.36 33.15
C PHE A 254 -26.67 15.66 32.47
N GLU A 255 -27.72 15.20 33.15
CA GLU A 255 -29.03 15.81 33.30
C GLU A 255 -29.31 16.93 32.30
N ILE A 256 -30.07 16.59 31.27
CA ILE A 256 -30.82 17.58 30.48
C ILE A 256 -31.73 18.30 31.49
N PRO A 257 -31.57 19.61 31.74
CA PRO A 257 -32.66 20.39 32.33
C PRO A 257 -33.81 20.31 31.33
N MET A 258 -34.87 19.59 31.71
CA MET A 258 -36.16 19.69 31.04
C MET A 258 -36.57 21.16 31.09
N ASP A 259 -36.48 21.85 29.95
CA ASP A 259 -37.21 23.08 29.58
C ASP A 259 -36.49 23.71 28.35
N ILE A 260 -36.50 23.02 27.21
CA ILE A 260 -36.06 23.60 25.92
C ILE A 260 -37.23 23.50 24.94
N ASP A 261 -37.68 24.68 24.51
CA ASP A 261 -38.77 24.92 23.57
C ASP A 261 -38.58 24.16 22.24
N GLU A 262 -39.64 23.53 21.73
CA GLU A 262 -39.66 22.51 20.67
C GLU A 262 -39.39 23.01 19.22
N ASP A 263 -38.88 24.22 18.99
CA ASP A 263 -38.91 24.85 17.65
C ASP A 263 -37.56 24.98 16.91
N GLU A 264 -36.44 24.45 17.41
CA GLU A 264 -35.16 24.48 16.69
C GLU A 264 -34.83 23.14 16.00
N ASP A 265 -35.01 23.10 14.68
CA ASP A 265 -34.74 21.99 13.76
C ASP A 265 -33.22 21.75 13.59
N GLY A 266 -32.51 21.59 14.71
CA GLY A 266 -31.07 21.38 14.79
C GLY A 266 -30.71 19.97 14.35
N ALA A 267 -30.20 19.82 13.12
CA ALA A 267 -29.67 18.55 12.65
C ALA A 267 -28.62 18.02 13.64
N PRO A 268 -28.71 16.75 14.07
CA PRO A 268 -27.82 16.20 15.09
C PRO A 268 -26.36 16.30 14.63
N GLU A 269 -25.49 16.84 15.51
CA GLU A 269 -24.06 16.91 15.22
C GLU A 269 -23.50 15.51 14.94
N PRO A 270 -22.73 15.33 13.85
CA PRO A 270 -22.17 14.04 13.50
C PRO A 270 -21.14 13.59 14.56
N LEU A 271 -21.32 12.36 15.07
CA LEU A 271 -20.32 11.71 15.93
C LEU A 271 -19.08 11.36 15.10
N TYR A 272 -17.93 11.94 15.44
CA TYR A 272 -16.64 11.59 14.84
C TYR A 272 -15.90 10.57 15.70
N THR A 273 -15.04 9.75 15.11
CA THR A 273 -14.03 9.00 15.86
C THR A 273 -12.66 9.48 15.42
N SER A 274 -11.79 9.84 16.37
CA SER A 274 -10.41 10.22 16.09
C SER A 274 -9.49 9.02 16.33
N LYS A 275 -8.66 8.70 15.33
CA LYS A 275 -7.60 7.69 15.42
C LYS A 275 -6.26 8.37 15.29
N THR A 276 -5.38 8.21 16.27
CA THR A 276 -4.02 8.74 16.18
C THR A 276 -3.07 7.64 15.72
N HIS A 277 -2.35 7.90 14.66
CA HIS A 277 -1.36 7.00 14.09
C HIS A 277 0.04 7.58 14.26
N ARG A 278 1.03 6.69 14.39
CA ARG A 278 2.44 7.03 14.42
C ARG A 278 3.19 6.18 13.40
N MET A 279 3.96 6.84 12.55
CA MET A 279 4.89 6.20 11.63
C MET A 279 6.31 6.41 12.12
N THR A 280 7.01 5.32 12.40
CA THR A 280 8.45 5.34 12.72
C THR A 280 9.21 4.82 11.52
N LEU A 281 10.06 5.65 10.93
CA LEU A 281 10.87 5.32 9.78
C LEU A 281 12.34 5.19 10.18
N VAL A 282 12.90 4.01 9.93
CA VAL A 282 14.26 3.65 10.31
C VAL A 282 15.03 3.20 9.08
N VAL A 283 16.30 3.61 8.98
CA VAL A 283 17.19 3.07 7.96
C VAL A 283 17.60 1.66 8.34
N ASN A 284 17.52 0.73 7.40
CA ASN A 284 17.92 -0.63 7.61
C ASN A 284 19.46 -0.74 7.81
N PRO A 285 19.92 -1.21 8.98
CA PRO A 285 21.35 -1.34 9.24
C PRO A 285 22.03 -2.37 8.34
N SER A 286 21.30 -3.36 7.81
CA SER A 286 21.88 -4.43 6.98
C SER A 286 22.37 -3.96 5.62
N ILE A 287 21.89 -2.82 5.13
CA ILE A 287 22.24 -2.31 3.79
C ILE A 287 23.31 -1.20 3.87
N ARG A 288 23.50 -0.59 5.04
CA ARG A 288 24.45 0.52 5.19
C ARG A 288 25.91 0.05 5.28
N ARG A 289 26.75 0.64 4.42
CA ARG A 289 28.21 0.59 4.54
C ARG A 289 28.65 1.64 5.58
N SER A 290 28.89 1.17 6.81
CA SER A 290 29.62 1.81 7.93
C SER A 290 29.40 3.31 8.21
N GLY A 291 28.84 3.62 9.39
CA GLY A 291 29.23 4.82 10.17
C GLY A 291 28.20 5.93 10.34
N GLN A 292 27.15 6.01 9.51
CA GLN A 292 26.09 7.00 9.71
C GLN A 292 24.97 6.39 10.57
N HIS A 293 24.90 6.81 11.83
CA HIS A 293 23.71 6.63 12.65
C HIS A 293 22.70 7.69 12.22
N THR A 294 21.59 7.27 11.62
CA THR A 294 20.44 8.14 11.39
C THR A 294 19.44 7.91 12.49
N GLU A 295 19.08 8.98 13.18
CA GLU A 295 17.97 8.94 14.13
C GLU A 295 16.68 8.51 13.42
N PRO A 296 15.81 7.74 14.10
CA PRO A 296 14.52 7.37 13.56
C PRO A 296 13.71 8.63 13.26
N ILE A 297 13.09 8.68 12.08
CA ILE A 297 12.18 9.77 11.74
C ILE A 297 10.78 9.35 12.20
N VAL A 298 10.16 10.16 13.05
CA VAL A 298 8.85 9.88 13.62
C VAL A 298 7.84 10.88 13.09
N TRP A 299 6.73 10.38 12.56
CA TRP A 299 5.58 11.17 12.18
C TRP A 299 4.37 10.74 12.99
N GLU A 300 3.60 11.69 13.48
CA GLU A 300 2.34 11.45 14.16
C GLU A 300 1.24 12.24 13.48
N TRP A 301 0.09 11.59 13.27
CA TRP A 301 -1.07 12.26 12.69
C TRP A 301 -2.37 11.71 13.26
N ALA A 302 -3.36 12.60 13.33
CA ALA A 302 -4.72 12.26 13.74
C ALA A 302 -5.64 12.16 12.52
N GLU A 303 -6.35 11.05 12.42
CA GLU A 303 -7.37 10.79 11.42
C GLU A 303 -8.75 11.00 12.05
N LYS A 304 -9.57 11.84 11.42
CA LYS A 304 -10.98 11.98 11.78
C LYS A 304 -11.78 11.13 10.80
N ALA A 305 -12.40 10.07 11.31
CA ALA A 305 -13.37 9.31 10.54
C ALA A 305 -14.78 9.82 10.88
N ALA A 306 -15.48 10.36 9.89
CA ALA A 306 -16.91 10.61 10.01
C ALA A 306 -17.61 9.25 10.15
N LYS A 307 -18.35 9.07 11.26
CA LYS A 307 -19.17 7.86 11.41
C LYS A 307 -20.26 7.96 10.35
N LYS A 308 -20.22 7.11 9.33
CA LYS A 308 -21.32 6.98 8.36
C LYS A 308 -22.57 6.66 9.17
N VAL A 309 -23.44 7.67 9.34
CA VAL A 309 -24.82 7.41 9.75
C VAL A 309 -25.36 6.46 8.70
N PRO A 310 -25.89 5.28 9.06
CA PRO A 310 -26.47 4.37 8.09
C PRO A 310 -27.60 5.12 7.38
N SER A 311 -27.29 5.68 6.21
CA SER A 311 -28.31 6.32 5.38
C SER A 311 -29.30 5.20 5.08
N ARG A 312 -30.58 5.43 5.42
CA ARG A 312 -31.67 4.55 5.00
C ARG A 312 -31.54 4.41 3.49
N LYS A 313 -30.99 3.28 3.04
CA LYS A 313 -30.80 2.99 1.61
C LYS A 313 -32.18 3.05 0.95
N ARG A 314 -32.52 4.16 0.30
CA ARG A 314 -33.53 4.13 -0.76
C ARG A 314 -32.85 3.39 -1.91
N GLY A 315 -33.10 2.09 -2.00
CA GLY A 315 -32.52 1.24 -3.01
C GLY A 315 -32.94 1.72 -4.40
N VAL A 316 -32.03 2.36 -5.12
CA VAL A 316 -32.11 2.46 -6.56
C VAL A 316 -31.34 1.25 -7.08
N VAL A 317 -32.08 0.24 -7.52
CA VAL A 317 -31.53 -0.91 -8.23
C VAL A 317 -31.16 -0.44 -9.63
N ILE A 318 -29.87 -0.25 -9.89
CA ILE A 318 -29.37 -0.08 -11.25
C ILE A 318 -29.07 -1.48 -11.78
N VAL A 319 -29.94 -1.96 -12.66
CA VAL A 319 -29.71 -3.17 -13.44
C VAL A 319 -28.76 -2.80 -14.57
N TRP A 320 -27.61 -3.47 -14.64
CA TRP A 320 -26.74 -3.43 -15.79
C TRP A 320 -27.08 -4.65 -16.66
N GLU A 321 -27.55 -4.41 -17.89
CA GLU A 321 -27.65 -5.41 -18.95
C GLU A 321 -26.30 -5.62 -19.64
#